data_AF-A0A7W1N7L3-F1
#
_entry.id   AF-A0A7W1N7L3-F1
#
_cell.length_a   1.000
_cell.length_b   1.000
_cell.length_c   1.000
_cell.angle_alpha   90.00
_cell.angle_beta   90.00
_cell.angle_gamma   90.00
#
_symmetry.space_group_name_H-M   'P 1'
#
loop_
_entity.id
_entity.type
_entity.pdbx_description
1 polymer ?
#
loop_
_entity_poly.entity_id
_entity_poly.type
_entity_poly.pdbx_seq_one_letter_code
_entity_poly.pdbx_strand_id
1 'polypeptide(L)' 'GVVGRAERAILALGGVGRVHLYRWGDGGAHFHVWLIPRPLGMLDATGMMLPLWEDALPNLPDDDLAAAATRVAAAM' A
#
# COMPACT_ATOMS: atom_id res chain seq x y z
N GLY A 1 12.46 -11.30 4.43
CA GLY A 1 13.10 -10.05 4.00
C GLY A 1 12.25 -8.84 4.38
N VAL A 2 12.82 -7.63 4.29
CA VAL A 2 12.14 -6.37 4.68
C VAL A 2 10.78 -6.19 4.01
N VAL A 3 10.71 -6.43 2.70
CA VAL A 3 9.48 -6.32 1.89
C VAL A 3 8.37 -7.21 2.43
N GLY A 4 8.67 -8.48 2.71
CA GLY A 4 7.68 -9.42 3.23
C GLY A 4 7.21 -9.12 4.66
N ARG A 5 7.99 -8.37 5.46
CA ARG A 5 7.51 -7.90 6.77
C ARG A 5 6.58 -6.71 6.61
N ALA A 6 6.93 -5.75 5.74
CA ALA A 6 6.10 -4.60 5.42
C ALA A 6 4.75 -5.02 4.83
N GLU A 7 4.75 -5.98 3.91
CA GLU A 7 3.53 -6.57 3.35
C GLU A 7 2.58 -7.09 4.44
N ARG A 8 3.09 -7.91 5.38
CA ARG A 8 2.28 -8.43 6.49
C ARG A 8 1.82 -7.36 7.48
N ALA A 9 2.68 -6.39 7.78
CA ALA A 9 2.34 -5.28 8.68
C ALA A 9 1.20 -4.42 8.11
N ILE A 10 1.22 -4.14 6.79
CA ILE A 10 0.15 -3.42 6.09
C ILE A 10 -1.14 -4.25 6.07
N LEU A 11 -1.04 -5.56 5.77
CA LEU A 11 -2.21 -6.45 5.75
C LEU A 11 -2.91 -6.52 7.13
N ALA A 12 -2.14 -6.43 8.22
CA ALA A 12 -2.65 -6.45 9.59
C ALA A 12 -3.43 -5.19 10.00
N LEU A 13 -3.47 -4.13 9.19
CA LEU A 13 -4.29 -2.94 9.47
C LEU A 13 -5.79 -3.25 9.47
N GLY A 14 -6.22 -4.30 8.75
CA GLY A 14 -7.62 -4.65 8.53
C GLY A 14 -8.20 -3.90 7.33
N GLY A 15 -9.28 -4.44 6.74
CA GLY A 15 -9.89 -3.85 5.53
C GLY A 15 -9.04 -3.96 4.26
N VAL A 16 -7.87 -4.59 4.31
CA VAL A 16 -6.99 -4.85 3.16
C VAL A 16 -7.20 -6.28 2.66
N GLY A 17 -7.56 -6.44 1.39
CA GLY A 17 -7.74 -7.75 0.77
C GLY A 17 -6.45 -8.37 0.24
N ARG A 18 -5.50 -7.54 -0.19
CA ARG A 18 -4.16 -7.94 -0.65
C ARG A 18 -3.25 -6.72 -0.69
N VAL A 19 -1.97 -6.89 -0.39
CA VAL A 19 -0.93 -5.89 -0.67
C VAL A 19 -0.23 -6.26 -1.98
N HIS A 20 -0.27 -5.38 -2.96
CA HIS A 20 0.38 -5.58 -4.24
C HIS A 20 1.79 -5.00 -4.21
N LEU A 21 2.75 -5.77 -4.72
CA LEU A 21 4.12 -5.30 -4.93
C LEU A 21 4.31 -4.90 -6.38
N TYR A 22 4.69 -3.66 -6.61
CA TYR A 22 5.07 -3.17 -7.93
C TYR A 22 6.52 -2.75 -7.99
N ARG A 23 7.11 -2.91 -9.18
CA ARG A 23 8.47 -2.48 -9.49
C ARG A 23 8.44 -1.58 -10.72
N TRP A 24 8.53 -0.28 -10.48
CA TRP A 24 8.85 0.75 -11.47
C TRP A 24 9.57 1.89 -10.76
N GLY A 25 10.35 2.66 -11.50
CA GLY A 25 11.04 3.85 -10.98
C GLY A 25 10.14 5.08 -10.98
N ASP A 26 10.45 6.05 -10.15
CA ASP A 26 9.87 7.39 -10.17
C ASP A 26 10.72 8.41 -10.97
N GLY A 27 11.76 7.93 -11.65
CA GLY A 27 12.77 8.76 -12.33
C GLY A 27 14.07 8.96 -11.54
N GLY A 28 14.12 8.53 -10.28
CA GLY A 28 15.32 8.50 -9.45
C GLY A 28 16.29 7.37 -9.78
N ALA A 29 17.55 7.54 -9.39
CA ALA A 29 18.60 6.53 -9.58
C ALA A 29 18.56 5.38 -8.55
N HIS A 30 17.69 5.46 -7.54
CA HIS A 30 17.64 4.49 -6.46
C HIS A 30 16.66 3.35 -6.75
N PHE A 31 16.68 2.31 -5.90
CA PHE A 31 15.83 1.14 -6.06
C PHE A 31 14.44 1.40 -5.48
N HIS A 32 13.40 1.34 -6.32
CA HIS A 32 12.01 1.54 -5.92
C HIS A 32 11.21 0.25 -5.97
N VAL A 33 10.44 0.02 -4.90
CA VAL A 33 9.33 -0.92 -4.86
C VAL A 33 8.16 -0.24 -4.17
N TRP A 34 6.96 -0.53 -4.65
CA TRP A 34 5.72 0.04 -4.13
C TRP A 34 4.89 -1.07 -3.52
N LEU A 35 4.45 -0.88 -2.27
CA LEU A 35 3.53 -1.76 -1.58
C LEU A 35 2.19 -1.04 -1.49
N ILE A 36 1.22 -1.44 -2.32
CA ILE A 36 -0.07 -0.75 -2.40
C ILE A 36 -1.17 -1.68 -1.87
N PRO A 37 -1.85 -1.33 -0.77
CA PRO A 37 -2.93 -2.13 -0.22
C PRO A 37 -4.21 -1.98 -1.04
N ARG A 38 -4.72 -3.08 -1.59
CA ARG A 38 -6.04 -3.13 -2.23
C ARG A 38 -7.12 -3.29 -1.16
N PRO A 39 -8.16 -2.44 -1.15
CA PRO A 39 -9.29 -2.60 -0.23
C PRO A 39 -9.96 -3.96 -0.36
N LEU A 40 -10.38 -4.52 0.77
CA LEU A 40 -11.13 -5.78 0.83
C LEU A 40 -12.44 -5.63 0.03
N GLY A 41 -12.70 -6.58 -0.86
CA GLY A 41 -13.89 -6.56 -1.72
C GLY A 41 -13.78 -5.70 -3.00
N MET A 42 -12.78 -4.82 -3.13
CA MET A 42 -12.61 -3.99 -4.34
C MET A 42 -11.85 -4.77 -5.42
N LEU A 43 -12.56 -5.57 -6.22
CA LEU A 43 -11.96 -6.39 -7.28
C LEU A 43 -11.55 -5.58 -8.50
N ASP A 44 -12.22 -4.46 -8.78
CA ASP A 44 -11.90 -3.57 -9.91
C ASP A 44 -10.54 -2.87 -9.76
N ALA A 45 -9.96 -2.90 -8.55
CA ALA A 45 -8.60 -2.45 -8.25
C ALA A 45 -7.57 -3.59 -8.27
N THR A 46 -7.76 -4.60 -9.13
CA THR A 46 -6.80 -5.70 -9.29
C THR A 46 -5.72 -5.36 -10.32
N GLY A 47 -4.47 -5.73 -10.03
CA GLY A 47 -3.37 -5.60 -10.99
C GLY A 47 -3.04 -4.14 -11.28
N MET A 48 -2.88 -3.77 -12.54
CA MET A 48 -2.54 -2.39 -12.93
C MET A 48 -3.63 -1.36 -12.63
N MET A 49 -4.86 -1.79 -12.34
CA MET A 49 -5.94 -0.86 -12.00
C MET A 49 -5.78 -0.24 -10.62
N LEU A 50 -5.08 -0.89 -9.68
CA LEU A 50 -4.88 -0.38 -8.33
C LEU A 50 -4.21 1.01 -8.28
N PRO A 51 -3.03 1.23 -8.90
CA PRO A 51 -2.41 2.56 -8.90
C PRO A 51 -3.26 3.61 -9.63
N LEU A 52 -4.05 3.23 -10.64
CA LEU A 52 -4.94 4.17 -11.33
C LEU A 52 -6.09 4.63 -10.43
N TRP A 53 -6.65 3.72 -9.63
CA TRP A 53 -7.67 4.08 -8.64
C TRP A 53 -7.09 4.91 -7.50
N GLU A 54 -5.86 4.64 -7.07
CA GLU A 54 -5.18 5.42 -6.03
C GLU A 54 -5.02 6.89 -6.43
N ASP A 55 -4.64 7.16 -7.68
CA ASP A 55 -4.54 8.53 -8.22
C ASP A 55 -5.91 9.21 -8.38
N ALA A 56 -6.97 8.44 -8.65
CA ALA A 56 -8.31 8.97 -8.90
C ALA A 56 -9.15 9.20 -7.63
N LEU A 57 -8.87 8.47 -6.55
CA LEU A 57 -9.64 8.53 -5.31
C LEU A 57 -9.14 9.65 -4.40
N PRO A 58 -10.03 10.23 -3.57
CA PRO A 58 -9.60 11.19 -2.57
C PRO A 58 -8.69 10.52 -1.54
N ASN A 59 -7.67 11.25 -1.09
CA ASN A 59 -6.84 10.82 0.02
C ASN A 59 -7.65 10.70 1.32
N LEU A 60 -7.25 9.76 2.16
CA LEU A 60 -7.67 9.74 3.56
C LEU A 60 -7.16 11.00 4.28
N PRO A 61 -7.84 11.43 5.36
CA PRO A 61 -7.30 12.47 6.24
C PRO A 61 -5.89 12.15 6.73
N ASP A 62 -5.05 13.18 6.86
CA ASP A 62 -3.64 13.02 7.26
C ASP A 62 -3.49 12.32 8.62
N ASP A 63 -4.40 12.57 9.57
CA ASP A 63 -4.38 11.93 10.89
C ASP A 63 -4.61 10.41 10.79
N ASP A 64 -5.49 9.98 9.89
CA ASP A 64 -5.76 8.56 9.64
C ASP A 64 -4.55 7.89 8.99
N LEU A 65 -3.90 8.58 8.04
CA LEU A 65 -2.67 8.11 7.41
C LEU A 65 -1.52 7.98 8.42
N ALA A 66 -1.35 8.96 9.31
CA ALA A 66 -0.34 8.94 10.36
C ALA A 66 -0.58 7.82 11.39
N ALA A 67 -1.85 7.59 11.76
CA ALA A 67 -2.23 6.49 12.64
C ALA A 67 -1.95 5.12 12.00
N ALA A 68 -2.25 4.95 10.72
CA ALA A 68 -1.94 3.74 9.97
C ALA A 68 -0.42 3.50 9.88
N ALA A 69 0.36 4.54 9.57
CA ALA A 69 1.82 4.47 9.50
C ALA A 69 2.44 4.04 10.84
N THR A 70 1.94 4.60 11.96
CA THR A 70 2.40 4.22 13.31
C THR A 70 2.13 2.73 13.60
N ARG A 71 0.96 2.22 13.22
CA ARG A 71 0.62 0.80 13.39
C ARG A 71 1.48 -0.11 12.52
N VAL A 72 1.75 0.27 11.27
CA VAL A 72 2.66 -0.47 10.40
C VAL A 72 4.06 -0.50 11.00
N ALA A 73 4.60 0.65 11.43
CA ALA A 73 5.93 0.75 12.02
C ALA A 73 6.07 -0.11 13.29
N ALA A 74 5.04 -0.15 14.14
CA ALA A 74 5.03 -0.99 15.34
C ALA A 74 5.01 -2.51 15.03
N ALA A 75 4.56 -2.91 13.83
CA ALA A 75 4.46 -4.30 13.41
C ALA A 75 5.62 -4.77 12.50
N MET A 76 6.61 -3.90 12.24
CA MET A 76 7.75 -4.14 11.34
C MET A 76 8.95 -4.84 11.99
#